data_AF-A0A9E5NYU2-F1
#
_entry.id   AF-A0A9E5NYU2-F1
#
_cell.length_a   1.000
_cell.length_b   1.000
_cell.length_c   1.000
_cell.angle_alpha   90.00
_cell.angle_beta   90.00
_cell.angle_gamma   90.00
#
_symmetry.space_group_name_H-M   'P 1'
#
loop_
_entity.id
_entity.type
_entity.pdbx_description
1 polymer ?
#
loop_
_entity_poly.entity_id
_entity_poly.type
_entity_poly.pdbx_seq_one_letter_code
_entity_poly.pdbx_strand_id
1 'polypeptide(L)'
;MVRAVARSNFSHVVGFDDGPFDKYRQANVPVVGAVFSDLRLEGVLTGRVRTDGANSTRVLAEMVTASKFAPQLQLVLLQGIALGGFNVIDLHGLHERLGIPVMVVARRQPRLDRIRKALLTRVPGGARKWSLIERLGAMESVAGVYVQRLGLSQGEAEEVIGRLAVHSNIPEPLRTAHLIAGGIATGQSRGRP
;
A
#
# COMPACT_ATOMS: atom_id res chain seq x y z
N MET A 1 27.03 3.23 -24.09
CA MET A 1 26.44 1.87 -24.13
C MET A 1 25.42 1.77 -23.00
N VAL A 2 24.13 1.98 -23.31
CA VAL A 2 23.06 1.89 -22.30
C VAL A 2 22.83 0.40 -22.05
N ARG A 3 23.16 -0.10 -20.86
CA ARG A 3 22.80 -1.46 -20.45
C ARG A 3 21.28 -1.57 -20.51
N ALA A 4 20.77 -2.49 -21.32
CA ALA A 4 19.38 -2.89 -21.25
C ALA A 4 19.12 -3.40 -19.82
N VAL A 5 18.37 -2.62 -19.04
CA VAL A 5 17.88 -3.06 -17.73
C VAL A 5 16.93 -4.22 -18.03
N ALA A 6 17.24 -5.41 -17.52
CA ALA A 6 16.35 -6.57 -17.65
C ALA A 6 14.99 -6.18 -17.05
N ARG A 7 13.92 -6.33 -17.85
CA ARG A 7 12.57 -6.00 -17.39
C ARG A 7 12.22 -6.84 -16.16
N SER A 8 11.82 -6.18 -15.07
CA SER A 8 11.17 -6.79 -13.92
C SER A 8 9.96 -7.59 -14.39
N ASN A 9 9.79 -8.80 -13.88
CA ASN A 9 8.69 -9.68 -14.28
C ASN A 9 7.38 -9.39 -13.50
N PHE A 10 7.26 -8.22 -12.85
CA PHE A 10 6.10 -7.83 -12.04
C PHE A 10 4.95 -7.28 -12.89
N SER A 11 4.34 -8.12 -13.71
CA SER A 11 3.15 -7.76 -14.50
C SER A 11 1.85 -7.91 -13.70
N HIS A 12 1.80 -8.83 -12.74
CA HIS A 12 0.60 -9.10 -11.95
C HIS A 12 0.73 -8.52 -10.56
N VAL A 13 0.00 -7.45 -10.30
CA VAL A 13 0.15 -6.65 -9.08
C VAL A 13 -1.19 -6.39 -8.42
N VAL A 14 -1.17 -6.12 -7.12
CA VAL A 14 -2.34 -5.61 -6.39
C VAL A 14 -1.97 -4.31 -5.68
N GLY A 15 -2.75 -3.25 -5.89
CA GLY A 15 -2.64 -2.01 -5.14
C GLY A 15 -3.71 -1.93 -4.06
N PHE A 16 -3.32 -1.61 -2.82
CA PHE A 16 -4.26 -1.39 -1.71
C PHE A 16 -4.33 0.06 -1.26
N ASP A 17 -5.56 0.50 -0.99
CA ASP A 17 -5.85 1.76 -0.31
C ASP A 17 -7.08 1.61 0.59
N ASP A 18 -7.24 2.50 1.57
CA ASP A 18 -8.42 2.60 2.42
C ASP A 18 -9.35 3.75 2.02
N GLY A 19 -10.64 3.57 2.30
CA GLY A 19 -11.65 4.58 1.99
C GLY A 19 -11.76 5.65 3.08
N PRO A 20 -12.36 6.82 2.79
CA PRO A 20 -12.68 7.82 3.80
C PRO A 20 -13.44 7.21 4.99
N PHE A 21 -13.07 7.60 6.21
CA PHE A 21 -13.69 7.13 7.44
C PHE A 21 -13.76 8.23 8.51
N ASP A 22 -14.75 8.13 9.40
CA ASP A 22 -14.84 8.97 10.59
C ASP A 22 -13.91 8.42 11.67
N LYS A 23 -12.81 9.14 11.94
CA LYS A 23 -11.82 8.77 12.96
C LYS A 23 -12.34 8.90 14.40
N TYR A 24 -13.49 9.55 14.62
CA TYR A 24 -14.08 9.75 15.96
C TYR A 24 -15.12 8.69 16.31
N ARG A 25 -15.67 7.99 15.31
CA ARG A 25 -16.48 6.79 15.52
C ARG A 25 -15.56 5.57 15.38
N GLN A 26 -15.26 4.88 16.48
CA GLN A 26 -14.48 3.64 16.45
C GLN A 26 -15.20 2.63 15.54
N ALA A 27 -14.72 2.47 14.31
CA ALA A 27 -15.39 1.73 13.26
C ALA A 27 -14.44 0.83 12.48
N ASN A 28 -15.02 0.03 11.61
CA ASN A 28 -14.29 -0.71 10.59
C ASN A 28 -14.12 0.18 9.35
N VAL A 29 -12.88 0.35 8.91
CA VAL A 29 -12.50 1.12 7.72
C VAL A 29 -12.46 0.18 6.51
N PRO A 30 -13.16 0.51 5.41
CA PRO A 30 -13.09 -0.30 4.19
C PRO A 30 -11.70 -0.22 3.57
N VAL A 31 -11.20 -1.37 3.13
CA VAL A 31 -9.96 -1.50 2.37
C VAL A 31 -10.29 -2.11 1.02
N VAL A 32 -9.70 -1.55 -0.04
CA VAL A 32 -9.87 -2.02 -1.41
C VAL A 32 -8.52 -2.43 -1.95
N GLY A 33 -8.47 -3.60 -2.60
CA GLY A 33 -7.35 -4.02 -3.45
C GLY A 33 -7.75 -3.99 -4.91
N ALA A 34 -7.00 -3.33 -5.78
CA ALA A 34 -7.22 -3.39 -7.22
C ALA A 34 -6.12 -4.27 -7.85
N VAL A 35 -6.52 -5.38 -8.47
CA VAL A 35 -5.65 -6.37 -9.09
C VAL A 35 -5.47 -6.04 -10.56
N PHE A 36 -4.23 -5.96 -11.02
CA PHE A 36 -3.88 -5.62 -12.38
C PHE A 36 -2.98 -6.68 -13.02
N SER A 37 -3.15 -6.88 -14.32
CA SER A 37 -2.17 -7.50 -15.21
C SER A 37 -1.70 -6.41 -16.18
N ASP A 38 -0.47 -5.94 -15.98
CA ASP A 38 0.07 -4.70 -16.51
C ASP A 38 -0.90 -3.52 -16.29
N LEU A 39 -1.48 -2.98 -17.35
CA LEU A 39 -2.40 -1.84 -17.28
C LEU A 39 -3.88 -2.25 -17.31
N ARG A 40 -4.18 -3.55 -17.31
CA ARG A 40 -5.54 -4.07 -17.31
C ARG A 40 -5.98 -4.38 -15.89
N LEU A 41 -7.10 -3.80 -15.46
CA LEU A 41 -7.79 -4.18 -14.24
C LEU A 41 -8.37 -5.60 -14.40
N GLU A 42 -7.95 -6.53 -13.55
CA GLU A 42 -8.39 -7.93 -13.54
C GLU A 42 -9.43 -8.22 -12.46
N GLY A 43 -9.41 -7.44 -11.37
CA GLY A 43 -10.32 -7.67 -10.27
C GLY A 43 -10.19 -6.69 -9.12
N VAL A 44 -11.13 -6.81 -8.19
CA VAL A 44 -11.20 -5.98 -6.99
C VAL A 44 -11.37 -6.88 -5.78
N LEU A 45 -10.57 -6.63 -4.75
CA LEU A 45 -10.65 -7.25 -3.44
C LEU A 45 -11.23 -6.24 -2.45
N THR A 46 -12.04 -6.69 -1.50
CA THR A 46 -12.58 -5.84 -0.44
C THR A 46 -12.39 -6.48 0.93
N GLY A 47 -12.11 -5.64 1.92
CA GLY A 47 -11.87 -6.06 3.29
C GLY A 47 -12.13 -4.91 4.25
N ARG A 48 -11.90 -5.16 5.54
CA ARG A 48 -12.09 -4.15 6.59
C ARG A 48 -11.00 -4.24 7.65
N VAL A 49 -10.45 -3.08 8.00
CA VAL A 49 -9.49 -2.94 9.11
C VAL A 49 -10.12 -2.13 10.23
N ARG A 50 -9.62 -2.25 11.45
CA ARG A 50 -10.10 -1.41 12.57
C ARG A 50 -9.43 -0.04 12.52
N THR A 51 -10.17 1.03 12.77
CA THR A 51 -9.57 2.37 12.97
C THR A 51 -8.49 2.31 14.04
N ASP A 52 -7.30 2.81 13.74
CA ASP A 52 -6.11 2.79 14.62
C ASP A 52 -5.80 1.40 15.22
N GLY A 53 -6.21 0.32 14.54
CA GLY A 53 -6.05 -1.05 15.00
C GLY A 53 -4.62 -1.59 14.87
N ALA A 54 -4.52 -2.92 14.84
CA ALA A 54 -3.27 -3.65 14.61
C ALA A 54 -3.51 -4.90 13.74
N ASN A 55 -4.52 -4.86 12.87
CA ASN A 55 -4.95 -5.97 12.02
C ASN A 55 -4.71 -5.75 10.52
N SER A 56 -4.15 -4.62 10.08
CA SER A 56 -3.94 -4.35 8.65
C SER A 56 -3.14 -5.45 7.96
N THR A 57 -1.98 -5.84 8.50
CA THR A 57 -1.14 -6.91 7.91
C THR A 57 -1.91 -8.22 7.75
N ARG A 58 -2.64 -8.64 8.79
CA ARG A 58 -3.42 -9.88 8.75
C ARG A 58 -4.51 -9.82 7.69
N VAL A 59 -5.27 -8.72 7.66
CA VAL A 59 -6.37 -8.51 6.73
C VAL A 59 -5.87 -8.49 5.28
N LEU A 60 -4.82 -7.73 4.99
CA LEU A 60 -4.23 -7.70 3.64
C LEU A 60 -3.74 -9.07 3.20
N ALA A 61 -3.05 -9.81 4.09
CA ALA A 61 -2.59 -11.15 3.79
C ALA A 61 -3.77 -12.08 3.47
N GLU A 62 -4.81 -12.09 4.31
CA GLU A 62 -6.02 -12.90 4.10
C GLU A 62 -6.75 -12.54 2.79
N MET A 63 -6.88 -11.24 2.48
CA MET A 63 -7.48 -10.77 1.23
C MET A 63 -6.74 -11.31 0.01
N VAL A 64 -5.40 -11.30 0.04
CA VAL A 64 -4.59 -11.83 -1.05
C VAL A 64 -4.71 -13.35 -1.13
N THR A 65 -4.44 -14.07 -0.03
CA THR A 65 -4.37 -15.55 -0.04
C THR A 65 -5.71 -16.22 -0.29
N ALA A 66 -6.83 -15.61 0.12
CA ALA A 66 -8.16 -16.14 -0.16
C ALA A 66 -8.67 -15.80 -1.57
N SER A 67 -7.96 -14.94 -2.31
CA SER A 67 -8.38 -14.55 -3.65
C SER A 67 -7.99 -15.57 -4.72
N LYS A 68 -8.81 -15.68 -5.77
CA LYS A 68 -8.46 -16.46 -6.97
C LYS A 68 -7.20 -15.96 -7.70
N PHE A 69 -6.74 -14.75 -7.37
CA PHE A 69 -5.56 -14.13 -7.99
C PHE A 69 -4.26 -14.47 -7.27
N ALA A 70 -4.32 -15.09 -6.07
CA ALA A 70 -3.14 -15.42 -5.28
C ALA A 70 -2.03 -16.14 -6.06
N PRO A 71 -2.32 -17.15 -6.91
CA PRO A 71 -1.26 -17.91 -7.60
C PRO A 71 -0.45 -17.11 -8.61
N GLN A 72 -1.00 -16.00 -9.11
CA GLN A 72 -0.38 -15.19 -10.16
C GLN A 72 0.13 -13.84 -9.64
N LEU A 73 -0.21 -13.43 -8.42
CA LEU A 73 0.25 -12.15 -7.88
C LEU A 73 1.75 -12.18 -7.62
N GLN A 74 2.44 -11.13 -8.06
CA GLN A 74 3.90 -11.02 -7.99
C GLN A 74 4.37 -9.83 -7.17
N LEU A 75 3.51 -8.85 -6.90
CA LEU A 75 3.87 -7.65 -6.14
C LEU A 75 2.64 -7.03 -5.46
N VAL A 76 2.82 -6.61 -4.21
CA VAL A 76 1.84 -5.79 -3.48
C VAL A 76 2.29 -4.34 -3.44
N LEU A 77 1.42 -3.43 -3.85
CA LEU A 77 1.60 -1.98 -3.74
C LEU A 77 0.70 -1.44 -2.62
N LEU A 78 1.23 -0.52 -1.82
CA LEU A 78 0.51 0.14 -0.73
C LEU A 78 0.60 1.66 -0.88
N GLN A 79 -0.53 2.38 -0.77
CA GLN A 79 -0.56 3.85 -0.83
C GLN A 79 0.12 4.51 0.39
N GLY A 80 0.29 3.76 1.47
CA GLY A 80 0.96 4.18 2.69
C GLY A 80 1.25 3.00 3.61
N ILE A 81 2.07 3.25 4.63
CA ILE A 81 2.43 2.22 5.62
C ILE A 81 1.32 1.92 6.64
N ALA A 82 0.23 2.68 6.64
CA ALA A 82 -0.87 2.49 7.55
C ALA A 82 -2.19 2.67 6.82
N LEU A 83 -3.19 1.91 7.27
CA LEU A 83 -4.59 2.02 6.85
C LEU A 83 -5.42 2.43 8.06
N GLY A 84 -6.62 2.95 7.85
CA GLY A 84 -7.56 3.31 8.91
C GLY A 84 -6.94 4.23 9.97
N GLY A 85 -6.06 5.15 9.56
CA GLY A 85 -5.28 6.01 10.45
C GLY A 85 -3.95 5.37 10.82
N PHE A 86 -3.77 4.98 12.07
CA PHE A 86 -2.55 4.40 12.62
C PHE A 86 -2.59 2.87 12.68
N ASN A 87 -3.40 2.17 11.86
CA ASN A 87 -3.32 0.71 11.75
C ASN A 87 -2.12 0.33 10.85
N VAL A 88 -0.93 0.48 11.43
CA VAL A 88 0.36 0.29 10.76
C VAL A 88 0.50 -1.14 10.24
N ILE A 89 0.93 -1.25 9.00
CA ILE A 89 1.25 -2.50 8.32
C ILE A 89 2.69 -2.87 8.67
N ASP A 90 2.88 -4.05 9.24
CA ASP A 90 4.16 -4.74 9.28
C ASP A 90 4.50 -5.24 7.88
N LEU A 91 5.34 -4.49 7.14
CA LEU A 91 5.78 -4.85 5.78
C LEU A 91 6.59 -6.14 5.76
N HIS A 92 7.44 -6.36 6.78
CA HIS A 92 8.22 -7.59 6.89
C HIS A 92 7.32 -8.80 7.07
N GLY A 93 6.38 -8.72 8.02
CA GLY A 93 5.40 -9.79 8.22
C GLY A 93 4.47 -9.99 7.03
N LEU A 94 4.14 -8.93 6.27
CA LEU A 94 3.33 -9.06 5.05
C LEU A 94 4.09 -9.79 3.94
N HIS A 95 5.33 -9.39 3.69
CA HIS A 95 6.20 -10.03 2.71
C HIS A 95 6.44 -11.50 3.04
N GLU A 96 6.76 -11.81 4.30
CA GLU A 96 6.98 -13.18 4.77
C GLU A 96 5.73 -14.06 4.57
N ARG A 97 4.55 -13.55 4.92
CA ARG A 97 3.29 -14.29 4.80
C ARG A 97 2.86 -14.54 3.36
N LEU A 98 3.14 -13.62 2.46
CA LEU A 98 2.72 -13.72 1.07
C LEU A 98 3.77 -14.35 0.15
N GLY A 99 5.04 -14.36 0.56
CA GLY A 99 6.15 -14.84 -0.25
C GLY A 99 6.45 -13.99 -1.49
N ILE A 100 5.81 -12.81 -1.61
CA ILE A 100 5.98 -11.90 -2.74
C ILE A 100 6.43 -10.51 -2.26
N PRO A 101 7.16 -9.75 -3.08
CA PRO A 101 7.60 -8.40 -2.76
C PRO A 101 6.47 -7.45 -2.39
N VAL A 102 6.79 -6.45 -1.56
CA VAL A 102 5.88 -5.41 -1.10
C VAL A 102 6.54 -4.04 -1.25
N MET A 103 5.80 -3.07 -1.80
CA MET A 103 6.27 -1.70 -1.96
C MET A 103 5.22 -0.70 -1.47
N VAL A 104 5.62 0.15 -0.53
CA VAL A 104 4.88 1.37 -0.18
C VAL A 104 5.27 2.46 -1.17
N VAL A 105 4.28 3.18 -1.69
CA VAL A 105 4.46 4.30 -2.62
C VAL A 105 3.74 5.53 -2.07
N ALA A 106 4.46 6.64 -1.92
CA ALA A 106 3.92 7.90 -1.42
C ALA A 106 4.31 9.08 -2.30
N ARG A 107 3.37 10.00 -2.56
CA ARG A 107 3.65 11.24 -3.31
C ARG A 107 4.61 12.19 -2.59
N ARG A 108 4.63 12.14 -1.26
CA ARG A 108 5.41 13.04 -0.40
C ARG A 108 5.97 12.26 0.78
N GLN A 109 7.12 12.69 1.30
CA GLN A 109 7.65 12.12 2.51
C GLN A 109 6.70 12.34 3.71
N PRO A 110 6.49 11.31 4.55
CA PRO A 110 5.74 11.47 5.78
C PRO A 110 6.49 12.37 6.76
N ARG A 111 5.74 13.18 7.54
CA ARG A 111 6.32 13.96 8.64
C ARG A 111 6.57 13.04 9.85
N LEU A 112 7.68 12.31 9.83
CA LEU A 112 8.00 11.27 10.81
C LEU A 112 7.94 11.76 12.27
N ASP A 113 8.43 12.97 12.58
CA ASP A 113 8.35 13.52 13.94
C ASP A 113 6.91 13.66 14.44
N ARG A 114 6.00 14.08 13.57
CA ARG A 114 4.58 14.22 13.91
C ARG A 114 3.92 12.86 14.09
N ILE A 115 4.25 11.91 13.23
CA ILE A 115 3.76 10.53 13.31
C ILE A 115 4.26 9.88 14.59
N ARG A 116 5.56 9.96 14.89
CA ARG A 116 6.17 9.46 16.12
C ARG A 116 5.49 10.04 17.35
N LYS A 117 5.36 11.37 17.41
CA LYS A 117 4.68 12.04 18.52
C LYS A 117 3.24 11.54 18.69
N ALA A 118 2.47 11.46 17.61
CA ALA A 118 1.08 11.01 17.66
C ALA A 118 0.99 9.55 18.14
N LEU A 119 1.81 8.66 17.59
CA LEU A 119 1.86 7.26 18.00
C LEU A 119 2.19 7.12 19.49
N LEU A 120 3.27 7.75 19.96
CA LEU A 120 3.74 7.61 21.33
C LEU A 120 2.85 8.29 22.38
N THR A 121 1.94 9.19 21.99
CA THR A 121 1.12 9.96 22.94
C THR A 121 -0.37 9.71 22.86
N ARG A 122 -0.90 9.26 21.72
CA ARG A 122 -2.35 9.21 21.46
C ARG A 122 -2.86 7.87 20.97
N VAL A 123 -1.97 6.94 20.60
CA VAL A 123 -2.36 5.70 19.93
C VAL A 123 -2.03 4.49 20.81
N PRO A 124 -3.02 3.66 21.16
CA PRO A 124 -2.78 2.39 21.84
C PRO A 124 -1.77 1.52 21.08
N GLY A 125 -0.77 0.99 21.79
CA GLY A 125 0.31 0.21 21.17
C GLY A 125 1.26 1.04 20.28
N GLY A 126 1.26 2.36 20.43
CA GLY A 126 2.04 3.29 19.60
C GLY A 126 3.53 2.98 19.52
N ALA A 127 4.16 2.52 20.61
CA ALA A 127 5.57 2.13 20.61
C ALA A 127 5.86 0.96 19.64
N ARG A 128 5.01 -0.08 19.66
CA ARG A 128 5.10 -1.20 18.70
C ARG A 128 4.87 -0.74 17.27
N LYS A 129 3.93 0.19 17.05
CA LYS A 129 3.66 0.75 15.72
C LYS A 129 4.83 1.58 15.21
N TRP A 130 5.47 2.36 16.09
CA TRP A 130 6.67 3.12 15.75
C TRP A 130 7.83 2.22 15.36
N SER A 131 8.08 1.13 16.10
CA SER A 131 9.18 0.22 15.77
C SER A 131 9.02 -0.44 14.40
N LEU A 132 7.78 -0.70 13.94
CA LEU A 132 7.52 -1.17 12.57
C LEU A 132 7.93 -0.13 11.52
N ILE A 133 7.58 1.14 11.75
CA ILE A 133 7.93 2.25 10.84
C ILE A 133 9.44 2.47 10.82
N GLU A 134 10.07 2.50 11.99
CA GLU A 134 11.50 2.74 12.16
C GLU A 134 12.34 1.63 11.53
N ARG A 135 11.94 0.37 11.68
CA ARG A 135 12.61 -0.80 11.09
C ARG A 135 12.71 -0.74 9.57
N LEU A 136 11.74 -0.12 8.90
CA LEU A 136 11.72 -0.01 7.44
C LEU A 136 12.66 1.09 6.90
N GLY A 137 13.20 1.94 7.78
CA GLY A 137 14.11 3.01 7.40
C GLY A 137 13.44 4.17 6.66
N ALA A 138 14.26 5.06 6.12
CA ALA A 138 13.79 6.23 5.39
C ALA A 138 13.20 5.84 4.01
N MET A 139 12.26 6.65 3.51
CA MET A 139 11.78 6.48 2.14
C MET A 139 12.83 6.93 1.13
N GLU A 140 12.97 6.17 0.04
CA GLU A 140 13.85 6.45 -1.10
C GLU A 140 13.11 7.22 -2.18
N SER A 141 13.76 8.17 -2.88
CA SER A 141 13.16 8.84 -4.03
C SER A 141 13.35 8.00 -5.30
N VAL A 142 12.25 7.60 -5.93
CA VAL A 142 12.23 6.75 -7.12
C VAL A 142 11.14 7.23 -8.07
N ALA A 143 11.45 7.43 -9.35
CA ALA A 143 10.47 7.79 -10.40
C ALA A 143 9.49 8.93 -10.03
N GLY A 144 9.96 9.96 -9.31
CA GLY A 144 9.13 11.11 -8.92
C GLY A 144 8.17 10.86 -7.76
N VAL A 145 8.33 9.75 -7.03
CA VAL A 145 7.64 9.42 -5.77
C VAL A 145 8.64 8.98 -4.69
N TYR A 146 8.14 8.67 -3.51
CA TYR A 146 8.90 8.11 -2.39
C TYR A 146 8.45 6.68 -2.12
N VAL A 147 9.42 5.77 -1.92
CA VAL A 147 9.13 4.35 -1.75
C VAL A 147 9.82 3.76 -0.52
N GLN A 148 9.19 2.75 0.06
CA GLN A 148 9.83 1.76 0.92
C GLN A 148 9.55 0.38 0.34
N ARG A 149 10.57 -0.47 0.27
CA ARG A 149 10.57 -1.68 -0.54
C ARG A 149 11.02 -2.86 0.30
N LEU A 150 10.41 -4.02 0.07
CA LEU A 150 10.86 -5.28 0.62
C LEU A 150 10.73 -6.39 -0.43
N GLY A 151 11.84 -7.10 -0.68
CA GLY A 151 11.89 -8.18 -1.67
C GLY A 151 12.06 -7.74 -3.13
N LEU A 152 12.30 -6.46 -3.41
CA LEU A 152 12.59 -5.92 -4.74
C LEU A 152 13.72 -4.90 -4.69
N SER A 153 14.51 -4.79 -5.76
CA SER A 153 15.56 -3.79 -5.94
C SER A 153 15.00 -2.40 -6.30
N GLN A 154 15.86 -1.38 -6.22
CA GLN A 154 15.48 -0.03 -6.61
C GLN A 154 15.15 0.07 -8.10
N GLY A 155 15.91 -0.61 -8.96
CA GLY A 155 15.69 -0.62 -10.41
C GLY A 155 14.36 -1.29 -10.79
N GLU A 156 14.01 -2.39 -10.14
CA GLU A 156 12.70 -3.03 -10.34
C GLU A 156 11.54 -2.13 -9.89
N ALA A 157 11.71 -1.41 -8.77
CA ALA A 157 10.71 -0.43 -8.33
C ALA A 157 10.54 0.73 -9.31
N GLU A 158 11.65 1.27 -9.82
CA GLU A 158 11.63 2.33 -10.84
C GLU A 158 10.89 1.88 -12.10
N GLU A 159 11.16 0.66 -12.56
CA GLU A 159 10.51 0.11 -13.74
C GLU A 159 9.01 -0.16 -13.53
N VAL A 160 8.64 -0.78 -12.40
CA VAL A 160 7.23 -1.01 -12.05
C VAL A 160 6.47 0.31 -11.98
N ILE A 161 7.04 1.33 -11.33
CA ILE A 161 6.40 2.64 -11.24
C ILE A 161 6.29 3.27 -12.64
N GLY A 162 7.38 3.30 -13.42
CA GLY A 162 7.37 3.87 -14.76
C GLY A 162 6.37 3.19 -15.70
N ARG A 163 6.15 1.88 -15.56
CA ARG A 163 5.17 1.13 -16.35
C ARG A 163 3.74 1.40 -15.89
N LEU A 164 3.49 1.36 -14.58
CA LEU A 164 2.15 1.39 -14.02
C LEU A 164 1.62 2.80 -13.75
N ALA A 165 2.45 3.84 -13.78
CA ALA A 165 2.06 5.22 -13.50
C ALA A 165 1.77 5.98 -14.81
N VAL A 166 0.60 5.73 -15.41
CA VAL A 166 0.27 6.20 -16.78
C VAL A 166 -0.15 7.66 -16.83
N HIS A 167 -1.10 8.06 -15.96
CA HIS A 167 -1.71 9.39 -15.99
C HIS A 167 -1.33 10.26 -14.78
N SER A 168 -0.51 9.74 -13.87
CA SER A 168 0.04 10.45 -12.72
C SER A 168 1.29 9.73 -12.24
N ASN A 169 2.03 10.32 -11.30
CA ASN A 169 3.20 9.65 -10.70
C ASN A 169 2.83 8.49 -9.74
N ILE A 170 1.54 8.21 -9.50
CA ILE A 170 1.10 7.08 -8.67
C ILE A 170 0.64 5.95 -9.59
N PRO A 171 1.08 4.70 -9.33
CA PRO A 171 0.65 3.51 -10.07
C PRO A 171 -0.88 3.39 -10.17
N GLU A 172 -1.38 3.04 -11.36
CA GLU A 172 -2.79 2.83 -11.66
C GLU A 172 -3.50 1.85 -10.70
N PRO A 173 -2.87 0.76 -10.19
CA PRO A 173 -3.49 -0.08 -9.16
C PRO A 173 -3.82 0.66 -7.87
N LEU A 174 -2.93 1.54 -7.39
CA LEU A 174 -3.17 2.36 -6.19
C LEU A 174 -4.22 3.42 -6.46
N ARG A 175 -4.11 4.10 -7.61
CA ARG A 175 -5.10 5.11 -8.04
C ARG A 175 -6.50 4.51 -8.13
N THR A 176 -6.61 3.31 -8.68
CA THR A 176 -7.88 2.60 -8.85
C THR A 176 -8.46 2.16 -7.51
N ALA A 177 -7.64 1.60 -6.61
CA ALA A 177 -8.07 1.23 -5.26
C ALA A 177 -8.62 2.45 -4.50
N HIS A 178 -7.93 3.59 -4.56
CA HIS A 178 -8.38 4.85 -3.96
C HIS A 178 -9.75 5.29 -4.47
N LEU A 179 -9.93 5.32 -5.80
CA LEU A 179 -11.18 5.75 -6.41
C LEU A 179 -12.35 4.84 -6.04
N ILE A 180 -12.15 3.52 -6.06
CA ILE A 180 -13.17 2.56 -5.66
C ILE A 180 -13.50 2.73 -4.17
N ALA A 181 -12.50 2.86 -3.31
CA ALA A 181 -12.70 3.02 -1.88
C ALA A 181 -13.49 4.29 -1.54
N GLY A 182 -13.16 5.42 -2.19
CA GLY A 182 -13.92 6.67 -2.08
C GLY A 182 -15.36 6.56 -2.62
N GLY A 183 -15.53 5.91 -3.77
CA GLY A 183 -16.84 5.67 -4.39
C GLY A 183 -17.77 4.83 -3.53
N ILE A 184 -17.27 3.73 -2.96
CA ILE A 184 -18.06 2.87 -2.04
C ILE A 184 -18.40 3.63 -0.76
N ALA A 185 -17.45 4.38 -0.19
CA ALA A 185 -17.65 5.03 1.11
C ALA A 185 -18.59 6.25 1.04
N THR A 186 -18.60 6.98 -0.08
CA THR A 186 -19.27 8.29 -0.15
C THR A 186 -20.16 8.49 -1.37
N GLY A 187 -20.37 7.45 -2.18
CA GLY A 187 -21.15 7.47 -3.42
C GLY A 187 -20.42 8.08 -4.62
N GLN A 188 -19.26 8.72 -4.40
CA GLN A 188 -18.38 9.25 -5.44
C GLN A 188 -16.95 9.37 -4.90
N SER A 189 -15.94 9.17 -5.74
CA SER A 189 -14.56 9.45 -5.31
C SER A 189 -14.31 10.96 -5.24
N ARG A 190 -13.46 11.38 -4.29
CA ARG A 190 -13.04 12.77 -4.10
C ARG A 190 -11.56 12.80 -3.76
N GLY A 191 -10.91 13.93 -4.06
CA GLY A 191 -9.46 14.08 -3.89
C GLY A 191 -8.69 13.65 -5.14
N ARG A 192 -7.41 14.05 -5.19
CA ARG A 192 -6.48 13.53 -6.18
C ARG A 192 -5.77 12.33 -5.55
N PRO A 193 -6.04 11.08 -5.98
CA PRO A 193 -5.15 9.96 -5.67
C PRO A 193 -3.74 10.31 -6.09
#